data_AF-A0AAE0QHM1-F1
#
_entry.id   AF-A0AAE0QHM1-F1
#
_cell.length_a   1.000
_cell.length_b   1.000
_cell.length_c   1.000
_cell.angle_alpha   90.00
_cell.angle_beta   90.00
_cell.angle_gamma   90.00
#
_symmetry.space_group_name_H-M   'P 1'
#
loop_
_entity.id
_entity.type
_entity.pdbx_description
1 polymer ?
#
loop_
_entity_poly.entity_id
_entity_poly.type
_entity_poly.pdbx_seq_one_letter_code
_entity_poly.pdbx_strand_id
1 'polypeptide(L)'
;MVVTEDEEGSATAPWLSDVLHNNRRELRSAARKWKKSKLDTDLISYCTLLSKFSLEVTTAKTSFYKEKLETSAQDPQKLHNIFSSLLNPPAPPSPSSLTAEDFTTFYTEKMERICQTFTSLPTSLTITQSALHYFFTDTALNCSSRRGFANYSVLQSYYLPTGSNPFSYAPDHLT
;
A
#
# COMPACT_ATOMS: atom_id res chain seq x y z
N MET A 1 -33.22 9.73 -25.75
CA MET A 1 -31.98 10.21 -25.11
C MET A 1 -32.26 10.32 -23.63
N VAL A 2 -31.83 9.34 -22.84
CA VAL A 2 -31.75 9.46 -21.39
C VAL A 2 -30.36 8.97 -21.02
N VAL A 3 -29.64 9.87 -20.36
CA VAL A 3 -28.23 9.83 -20.00
C VAL A 3 -28.00 8.68 -19.02
N THR A 4 -27.08 7.78 -19.34
CA THR A 4 -26.46 6.91 -18.34
C THR A 4 -25.49 7.78 -17.56
N GLU A 5 -25.85 8.10 -16.33
CA GLU A 5 -24.95 8.74 -15.38
C GLU A 5 -23.80 7.78 -15.09
N ASP A 6 -22.64 8.07 -15.66
CA ASP A 6 -21.39 7.50 -15.23
C ASP A 6 -21.09 8.11 -13.85
N GLU A 7 -21.37 7.34 -12.79
CA GLU A 7 -20.95 7.62 -11.42
C GLU A 7 -19.41 7.60 -11.37
N GLU A 8 -18.79 8.74 -11.69
CA GLU A 8 -17.38 9.03 -11.53
C GLU A 8 -17.08 9.33 -10.05
N GLY A 9 -17.47 8.40 -9.17
CA GLY A 9 -17.15 8.41 -7.76
C GLY A 9 -15.74 7.88 -7.54
N SER A 10 -14.77 8.77 -7.31
CA SER A 10 -13.42 8.52 -6.75
C SER A 10 -12.95 7.06 -6.94
N ALA A 11 -12.54 6.73 -8.17
CA ALA A 11 -12.36 5.37 -8.69
C ALA A 11 -11.40 4.51 -7.86
N THR A 12 -11.92 3.94 -6.78
CA THR A 12 -11.29 2.78 -6.13
C THR A 12 -11.36 1.65 -7.15
N ALA A 13 -10.23 0.98 -7.38
CA ALA A 13 -10.12 -0.07 -8.39
C ALA A 13 -11.33 -1.05 -8.29
N PRO A 14 -12.17 -1.21 -9.32
CA PRO A 14 -13.46 -1.91 -9.19
C PRO A 14 -13.35 -3.39 -8.79
N TRP A 15 -12.20 -4.01 -9.03
CA TRP A 15 -11.91 -5.39 -8.62
C TRP A 15 -11.52 -5.52 -7.14
N LEU A 16 -11.38 -4.39 -6.41
CA LEU A 16 -10.95 -4.36 -5.03
C LEU A 16 -12.15 -4.41 -4.08
N SER A 17 -12.57 -5.62 -3.73
CA SER A 17 -13.70 -5.86 -2.81
C SER A 17 -13.37 -5.53 -1.35
N ASP A 18 -14.41 -5.36 -0.52
CA ASP A 18 -14.27 -5.18 0.94
C ASP A 18 -13.51 -6.33 1.61
N VAL A 19 -13.66 -7.55 1.09
CA VAL A 19 -12.91 -8.73 1.55
C VAL A 19 -11.41 -8.53 1.32
N LEU A 20 -11.00 -8.07 0.14
CA LEU A 20 -9.59 -7.77 -0.14
C LEU A 20 -9.07 -6.60 0.70
N HIS A 21 -9.91 -5.60 0.96
CA HIS A 21 -9.56 -4.53 1.90
C HIS A 21 -9.30 -5.07 3.31
N ASN A 22 -10.13 -6.00 3.78
CA ASN A 22 -9.96 -6.65 5.07
C ASN A 22 -8.67 -7.49 5.12
N ASN A 23 -8.43 -8.33 4.12
CA ASN A 23 -7.23 -9.16 4.04
C ASN A 23 -5.96 -8.30 4.02
N ARG A 24 -6.00 -7.13 3.36
CA ARG A 24 -4.90 -6.15 3.40
C ARG A 24 -4.69 -5.56 4.80
N ARG A 25 -5.76 -5.32 5.57
CA ARG A 25 -5.63 -4.85 6.97
C ARG A 25 -5.00 -5.94 7.84
N GLU A 26 -5.44 -7.17 7.72
CA GLU A 26 -4.87 -8.33 8.43
C GLU A 26 -3.39 -8.52 8.11
N LEU A 27 -3.03 -8.47 6.81
CA LEU A 27 -1.64 -8.54 6.36
C LEU A 27 -0.77 -7.45 7.01
N ARG A 28 -1.27 -6.20 7.07
CA ARG A 28 -0.54 -5.10 7.74
C ARG A 28 -0.44 -5.32 9.24
N SER A 29 -1.46 -5.89 9.88
CA SER A 29 -1.42 -6.25 11.31
C SER A 29 -0.38 -7.33 11.59
N ALA A 30 -0.33 -8.39 10.78
CA ALA A 30 0.69 -9.43 10.87
C ALA A 30 2.10 -8.86 10.64
N ALA A 31 2.27 -7.97 9.65
CA ALA A 31 3.54 -7.30 9.40
C ALA A 31 4.00 -6.47 10.60
N ARG A 32 3.09 -5.70 11.22
CA ARG A 32 3.38 -4.95 12.45
C ARG A 32 3.73 -5.87 13.62
N LYS A 33 2.99 -6.98 13.78
CA LYS A 33 3.26 -7.98 14.82
C LYS A 33 4.67 -8.55 14.68
N TRP A 34 5.03 -9.05 13.50
CA TRP A 34 6.39 -9.53 13.23
C TRP A 34 7.46 -8.46 13.45
N LYS A 35 7.20 -7.21 13.00
CA LYS A 35 8.15 -6.12 13.23
C LYS A 35 8.41 -5.85 14.71
N LYS A 36 7.41 -6.06 15.57
CA LYS A 36 7.51 -5.88 17.03
C LYS A 36 8.11 -7.10 17.72
N SER A 37 7.67 -8.31 17.40
CA SER A 37 8.09 -9.53 18.10
C SER A 37 9.44 -10.07 17.63
N LYS A 38 9.77 -9.90 16.34
CA LYS A 38 10.96 -10.48 15.67
C LYS A 38 11.07 -12.00 15.76
N LEU A 39 9.96 -12.70 16.03
CA LEU A 39 9.93 -14.16 16.08
C LEU A 39 9.73 -14.76 14.69
N ASP A 40 10.39 -15.90 14.44
CA ASP A 40 10.28 -16.63 13.16
C ASP A 40 8.87 -17.17 12.91
N THR A 41 8.15 -17.55 13.96
CA THR A 41 6.74 -17.99 13.86
C THR A 41 5.84 -16.89 13.31
N ASP A 42 6.04 -15.65 13.76
CA ASP A 42 5.31 -14.48 13.26
C ASP A 42 5.75 -14.10 11.85
N LEU A 43 7.02 -14.30 11.49
CA LEU A 43 7.52 -14.13 10.12
C LEU A 43 6.83 -15.12 9.17
N ILE A 44 6.79 -16.40 9.53
CA ILE A 44 6.13 -17.45 8.74
C ILE A 44 4.66 -17.09 8.55
N SER A 45 3.95 -16.72 9.63
CA SER A 45 2.55 -16.30 9.55
C SER A 45 2.34 -15.12 8.60
N TYR A 46 3.19 -14.09 8.69
CA TYR A 46 3.14 -12.95 7.78
C TYR A 46 3.38 -13.35 6.31
N CYS A 47 4.41 -14.17 6.04
CA CYS A 47 4.72 -14.63 4.69
C CYS A 47 3.59 -15.49 4.11
N THR A 48 2.99 -16.38 4.89
CA THR A 48 1.83 -17.18 4.45
C THR A 48 0.64 -16.29 4.09
N LEU A 49 0.33 -15.30 4.92
CA LEU A 49 -0.73 -14.32 4.63
C LEU A 49 -0.42 -13.49 3.39
N LEU A 50 0.85 -13.10 3.18
CA LEU A 50 1.29 -12.34 2.01
C LEU A 50 1.07 -13.14 0.72
N SER A 51 1.49 -14.41 0.71
CA SER A 51 1.32 -15.29 -0.45
C SER A 51 -0.17 -15.50 -0.76
N LYS A 52 -0.99 -15.78 0.26
CA LYS A 52 -2.44 -15.91 0.12
C LYS A 52 -3.06 -14.63 -0.46
N PHE A 53 -2.76 -13.47 0.11
CA PHE A 53 -3.28 -12.19 -0.35
C PHE A 53 -2.87 -11.88 -1.80
N SER A 54 -1.63 -12.20 -2.19
CA SER A 54 -1.14 -11.99 -3.55
C SER A 54 -1.89 -12.86 -4.57
N LEU A 55 -2.20 -14.11 -4.19
CA LEU A 55 -3.03 -15.00 -4.99
C LEU A 55 -4.44 -14.45 -5.12
N GLU A 56 -5.08 -14.06 -4.02
CA GLU A 56 -6.44 -13.49 -4.03
C GLU A 56 -6.56 -12.24 -4.90
N VAL A 57 -5.57 -11.33 -4.83
CA VAL A 57 -5.52 -10.14 -5.71
C VAL A 57 -5.42 -10.54 -7.17
N THR A 58 -4.58 -11.52 -7.50
CA THR A 58 -4.42 -12.00 -8.87
C THR A 58 -5.71 -12.64 -9.38
N THR A 59 -6.34 -13.49 -8.58
CA THR A 59 -7.63 -14.12 -8.89
C THR A 59 -8.73 -13.10 -9.08
N ALA A 60 -8.85 -12.11 -8.19
CA ALA A 60 -9.86 -11.06 -8.30
C ALA A 60 -9.68 -10.22 -9.57
N LYS A 61 -8.45 -9.78 -9.87
CA LYS A 61 -8.15 -9.02 -11.09
C LYS A 61 -8.44 -9.83 -12.34
N THR A 62 -7.99 -11.08 -12.39
CA THR A 62 -8.19 -11.95 -13.55
C THR A 62 -9.67 -12.24 -13.78
N SER A 63 -10.43 -12.57 -12.74
CA SER A 63 -11.88 -12.78 -12.84
C SER A 63 -12.58 -11.54 -13.37
N PHE A 64 -12.31 -10.38 -12.77
CA PHE A 64 -12.94 -9.11 -13.16
C PHE A 64 -12.67 -8.76 -14.63
N TYR A 65 -11.41 -8.82 -15.08
CA TYR A 65 -11.09 -8.46 -16.45
C TYR A 65 -11.55 -9.52 -17.46
N LYS A 66 -11.59 -10.81 -17.10
CA LYS A 66 -12.19 -11.84 -17.96
C LYS A 66 -13.68 -11.55 -18.20
N GLU A 67 -14.44 -11.36 -17.13
CA GLU A 67 -15.87 -11.04 -17.21
C GLU A 67 -16.12 -9.74 -17.99
N LYS A 68 -15.31 -8.71 -17.75
CA LYS A 68 -15.41 -7.42 -18.45
C LYS A 68 -15.15 -7.56 -19.96
N LEU A 69 -14.19 -8.40 -20.35
CA LEU A 69 -13.89 -8.70 -21.76
C LEU A 69 -15.01 -9.49 -22.42
N GLU A 70 -15.53 -10.53 -21.75
CA GLU A 70 -16.65 -11.35 -22.24
C GLU A 70 -17.92 -10.51 -22.43
N THR A 71 -18.25 -9.66 -21.45
CA THR A 71 -19.42 -8.75 -21.52
C THR A 71 -19.28 -7.71 -22.64
N SER A 72 -18.04 -7.32 -22.98
CA SER A 72 -17.76 -6.34 -24.02
C SER A 72 -17.47 -6.97 -25.38
N ALA A 73 -17.55 -8.29 -25.52
CA ALA A 73 -17.05 -9.02 -26.70
C ALA A 73 -17.68 -8.60 -28.03
N GLN A 74 -18.93 -8.12 -28.00
CA GLN A 74 -19.68 -7.70 -29.18
C GLN A 74 -19.41 -6.24 -29.59
N ASP A 75 -18.68 -5.47 -28.78
CA ASP A 75 -18.38 -4.07 -29.01
C ASP A 75 -16.85 -3.86 -29.14
N PRO A 76 -16.32 -3.82 -30.38
CA PRO A 76 -14.89 -3.65 -30.62
C PRO A 76 -14.32 -2.35 -30.03
N GLN A 77 -15.11 -1.29 -29.94
CA GLN A 77 -14.67 -0.01 -29.38
C GLN A 77 -14.45 -0.13 -27.87
N LYS A 78 -15.39 -0.78 -27.16
CA LYS A 78 -15.23 -1.07 -25.73
C LYS A 78 -14.04 -2.00 -25.45
N LEU A 79 -13.86 -3.05 -26.24
CA LEU A 79 -12.69 -3.93 -26.13
C LEU A 79 -11.39 -3.15 -26.30
N HIS A 80 -11.29 -2.36 -27.38
CA HIS A 80 -10.11 -1.54 -27.65
C HIS A 80 -9.82 -0.57 -26.48
N ASN A 81 -10.86 0.06 -25.92
CA ASN A 81 -10.72 0.94 -24.76
C ASN A 81 -10.20 0.20 -23.52
N ILE A 82 -10.68 -1.03 -23.26
CA ILE A 82 -10.19 -1.86 -22.15
C ILE A 82 -8.70 -2.18 -22.33
N PHE A 83 -8.29 -2.64 -23.52
CA PHE A 83 -6.88 -2.93 -23.80
C PHE A 83 -6.01 -1.68 -23.73
N SER A 84 -6.47 -0.57 -24.31
CA SER A 84 -5.76 0.71 -24.27
C SER A 84 -5.54 1.18 -22.84
N SER A 85 -6.54 1.07 -21.98
CA SER A 85 -6.42 1.41 -20.55
C SER A 85 -5.45 0.50 -19.80
N LEU A 86 -5.36 -0.78 -20.15
CA LEU A 86 -4.45 -1.74 -19.51
C LEU A 86 -3.00 -1.59 -19.97
N LEU A 87 -2.79 -1.32 -21.26
CA LEU A 87 -1.47 -1.23 -21.87
C LEU A 87 -0.86 0.16 -21.73
N ASN A 88 -1.69 1.20 -21.66
CA ASN A 88 -1.28 2.60 -21.55
C ASN A 88 -1.84 3.21 -20.26
N PRO A 89 -1.28 2.85 -19.09
CA PRO A 89 -1.72 3.43 -17.83
C PRO A 89 -1.49 4.95 -17.84
N PRO A 90 -2.40 5.74 -17.23
CA PRO A 90 -2.21 7.17 -17.12
C PRO A 90 -0.89 7.48 -16.41
N ALA A 91 -0.23 8.55 -16.85
CA ALA A 91 1.00 9.01 -16.22
C ALA A 91 0.75 9.24 -14.71
N PRO A 92 1.70 8.87 -13.85
CA PRO A 92 1.57 9.17 -12.42
C PRO A 92 1.37 10.68 -12.24
N PRO A 93 0.54 11.11 -11.28
CA PRO A 93 0.36 12.52 -11.00
C PRO A 93 1.72 13.16 -10.73
N SER A 94 1.91 14.38 -11.24
CA SER A 94 3.13 15.14 -10.99
C SER A 94 3.40 15.24 -9.49
N PRO A 95 4.67 15.14 -9.06
CA PRO A 95 4.99 15.33 -7.65
C PRO A 95 4.45 16.69 -7.18
N SER A 96 3.96 16.74 -5.95
CA SER A 96 3.52 17.99 -5.32
C SER A 96 4.64 19.03 -5.45
N SER A 97 4.29 20.26 -5.85
CA SER A 97 5.23 21.37 -5.97
C SER A 97 5.83 21.83 -4.63
N LEU A 98 5.36 21.26 -3.51
CA LEU A 98 5.88 21.54 -2.17
C LEU A 98 7.32 21.06 -2.06
N THR A 99 8.19 22.01 -1.78
CA THR A 99 9.60 21.78 -1.49
C THR A 99 9.79 21.43 -0.02
N ALA A 100 10.97 20.90 0.32
CA ALA A 100 11.34 20.72 1.72
C ALA A 100 11.38 22.06 2.48
N GLU A 101 11.65 23.16 1.77
CA GLU A 101 11.70 24.50 2.34
C GLU A 101 10.30 25.04 2.69
N ASP A 102 9.30 24.72 1.87
CA ASP A 102 7.90 25.06 2.19
C ASP A 102 7.44 24.34 3.47
N PHE A 103 7.89 23.09 3.64
CA PHE A 103 7.61 22.31 4.85
C PHE A 103 8.30 22.93 6.08
N THR A 104 9.59 23.25 6.01
CA THR A 104 10.31 23.85 7.15
C THR A 104 9.71 25.20 7.52
N THR A 105 9.46 26.06 6.53
CA THR A 105 8.87 27.40 6.72
C THR A 105 7.51 27.29 7.38
N PHE A 106 6.61 26.45 6.86
CA PHE A 106 5.27 26.26 7.42
C PHE A 106 5.29 25.83 8.90
N TYR A 107 6.16 24.88 9.26
CA TYR A 107 6.24 24.41 10.64
C TYR A 107 6.86 25.44 11.57
N THR A 108 7.90 26.15 11.11
CA THR A 108 8.52 27.23 11.89
C THR A 108 7.51 28.35 12.17
N GLU A 109 6.82 28.84 11.14
CA GLU A 109 5.79 29.87 11.28
C GLU A 109 4.61 29.39 12.15
N LYS A 110 4.20 28.13 12.00
CA LYS A 110 3.16 27.55 12.85
C LYS A 110 3.57 27.49 14.31
N MET A 111 4.80 27.06 14.60
CA MET A 111 5.33 27.01 15.96
C MET A 111 5.40 28.42 16.55
N GLU A 112 5.89 29.39 15.78
CA GLU A 112 5.97 30.78 16.23
C GLU A 112 4.58 31.34 16.60
N ARG A 113 3.57 31.13 15.74
CA ARG A 113 2.18 31.54 16.04
C ARG A 113 1.65 30.89 17.32
N ILE A 114 1.91 29.60 17.52
CA ILE A 114 1.52 28.90 18.75
C ILE A 114 2.23 29.52 19.97
N CYS A 115 3.53 29.76 19.91
CA CYS A 115 4.29 30.41 20.98
C CYS A 115 3.77 31.83 21.29
N GLN A 116 3.42 32.61 20.27
CA GLN A 116 2.85 33.95 20.44
C GLN A 116 1.52 33.91 21.20
N THR A 117 0.67 32.89 21.00
CA THR A 117 -0.58 32.75 21.77
C THR A 117 -0.36 32.49 23.27
N PHE A 118 0.78 31.93 23.65
CA PHE A 118 1.13 31.72 25.06
C PHE A 118 1.87 32.92 25.67
N THR A 119 2.45 33.80 24.84
CA THR A 119 3.27 34.94 25.30
C THR A 119 2.40 36.13 25.72
N SER A 120 1.13 36.18 25.33
CA SER A 120 0.18 37.22 25.77
C SER A 120 -0.41 37.01 27.18
N LEU A 121 0.07 36.02 27.95
CA LEU A 121 -0.30 35.83 29.35
C LEU A 121 0.65 36.64 30.25
N PRO A 122 0.15 37.50 31.17
CA PRO A 122 1.00 38.26 32.07
C PRO A 122 1.83 37.31 32.94
N THR A 123 3.14 37.56 32.93
CA THR A 123 4.19 36.84 33.63
C THR A 123 3.89 36.72 35.12
N SER A 124 3.47 35.54 35.57
CA SER A 124 3.79 35.05 36.91
C SER A 124 3.43 33.58 37.03
N LEU A 125 4.24 32.69 36.45
CA LEU A 125 4.43 31.35 37.02
C LEU A 125 5.88 30.94 36.82
N THR A 126 6.66 31.04 37.90
CA THR A 126 8.00 30.47 38.03
C THR A 126 7.90 28.96 37.90
N ILE A 127 8.05 28.44 36.68
CA ILE A 127 8.21 27.00 36.45
C ILE A 127 9.69 26.68 36.69
N THR A 128 9.97 26.00 37.78
CA THR A 128 11.31 25.53 38.14
C THR A 128 11.87 24.63 37.03
N GLN A 129 13.08 24.96 36.58
CA GLN A 129 13.85 24.32 35.48
C GLN A 129 14.08 22.80 35.57
N SER A 130 13.63 22.12 36.64
CA SER A 130 13.82 20.67 36.80
C SER A 130 12.90 19.81 35.93
N ALA A 131 11.77 20.34 35.44
CA ALA A 131 10.80 19.57 34.67
C ALA A 131 11.13 19.40 33.18
N LEU A 132 12.03 20.22 32.61
CA LEU A 132 12.34 20.18 31.17
C LEU A 132 13.41 19.16 30.77
N HIS A 133 14.14 18.57 31.73
CA HIS A 133 15.15 17.55 31.41
C HIS A 133 14.53 16.18 31.09
N TYR A 134 13.27 15.95 31.47
CA TYR A 134 12.61 14.65 31.24
C TYR A 134 11.92 14.50 29.88
N PHE A 135 11.70 15.57 29.14
CA PHE A 135 10.94 15.51 27.89
C PHE A 135 11.79 15.42 26.61
N PHE A 136 13.11 15.63 26.66
CA PHE A 136 13.92 15.76 25.44
C PHE A 136 14.86 14.59 25.13
N THR A 137 15.07 13.62 26.04
CA THR A 137 16.11 12.58 25.83
C THR A 137 15.64 11.26 25.24
N ASP A 138 14.36 11.09 24.84
CA ASP A 138 13.84 9.75 24.48
C ASP A 138 13.33 9.56 23.03
N THR A 139 13.82 10.35 22.06
CA THR A 139 13.45 10.15 20.64
C THR A 139 14.59 10.22 19.63
N ALA A 140 15.86 10.26 20.04
CA ALA A 140 16.97 10.54 19.11
C ALA A 140 17.79 9.33 18.61
N LEU A 141 17.46 8.07 18.97
CA LEU A 141 18.31 6.92 18.61
C LEU A 141 17.70 5.82 17.72
N ASN A 142 16.53 5.99 17.10
CA ASN A 142 15.95 4.89 16.30
C ASN A 142 15.34 5.23 14.93
N CYS A 143 15.57 6.43 14.39
CA CYS A 143 14.92 6.84 13.13
C CYS A 143 15.78 6.77 11.86
N SER A 144 17.07 6.41 11.94
CA SER A 144 17.97 6.54 10.79
C SER A 144 18.29 5.25 10.01
N SER A 145 17.67 4.09 10.31
CA SER A 145 18.04 2.86 9.59
C SER A 145 16.86 1.94 9.27
N ARG A 146 16.22 2.17 8.10
CA ARG A 146 15.71 1.16 7.15
C ARG A 146 14.85 1.81 6.06
N ARG A 147 15.50 2.61 5.20
CA ARG A 147 15.04 2.73 3.80
C ARG A 147 15.62 1.54 3.05
N GLY A 148 14.73 0.63 2.68
CA GLY A 148 15.06 -0.57 1.93
C GLY A 148 13.75 -1.19 1.47
N PHE A 149 13.10 -0.53 0.51
CA PHE A 149 12.13 -1.19 -0.36
C PHE A 149 12.94 -2.18 -1.21
N ALA A 150 13.12 -3.40 -0.71
CA ALA A 150 13.60 -4.48 -1.54
C ALA A 150 12.45 -4.89 -2.46
N ASN A 151 12.70 -4.83 -3.76
CA ASN A 151 11.85 -5.40 -4.80
C ASN A 151 11.50 -6.86 -4.43
N TYR A 152 10.23 -7.14 -4.16
CA TYR A 152 9.76 -8.44 -3.67
C TYR A 152 9.70 -9.53 -4.76
N SER A 153 10.29 -9.31 -5.94
CA SER A 153 10.30 -10.31 -7.03
C SER A 153 11.24 -11.50 -6.78
N VAL A 154 12.02 -11.50 -5.70
CA VAL A 154 13.04 -12.55 -5.43
C VAL A 154 12.59 -13.56 -4.36
N LEU A 155 11.52 -13.30 -3.59
CA LEU A 155 11.10 -14.21 -2.51
C LEU A 155 10.13 -15.31 -2.96
N GLN A 156 9.83 -15.40 -4.25
CA GLN A 156 8.96 -16.46 -4.78
C GLN A 156 9.70 -17.79 -5.04
N SER A 157 11.04 -17.81 -4.99
CA SER A 157 11.83 -19.01 -5.31
C SER A 157 12.24 -19.89 -4.12
N TYR A 158 12.04 -19.45 -2.86
CA TYR A 158 12.60 -20.16 -1.70
C TYR A 158 11.59 -20.92 -0.82
N TYR A 159 10.30 -20.99 -1.20
CA TYR A 159 9.27 -21.65 -0.39
C TYR A 159 8.25 -22.47 -1.19
N LEU A 160 8.65 -23.12 -2.28
CA LEU A 160 7.87 -24.21 -2.86
C LEU A 160 8.42 -25.55 -2.31
N PRO A 161 7.63 -26.33 -1.56
CA PRO A 161 7.94 -27.73 -1.32
C PRO A 161 7.86 -28.44 -2.67
N THR A 162 8.96 -29.06 -3.10
CA THR A 162 8.98 -29.99 -4.23
C THR A 162 8.03 -31.15 -3.93
N GLY A 163 6.88 -31.18 -4.59
CA GLY A 163 5.91 -32.25 -4.46
C GLY A 163 5.01 -32.32 -5.70
N SER A 164 5.32 -33.30 -6.56
CA SER A 164 4.49 -33.85 -7.65
C SER A 164 3.85 -32.88 -8.64
N ASN A 165 4.47 -32.80 -9.83
CA ASN A 165 3.89 -32.29 -11.06
C ASN A 165 2.71 -33.18 -11.51
N PRO A 166 1.45 -32.70 -11.60
CA PRO A 166 0.32 -33.49 -12.10
C PRO A 166 0.09 -33.37 -13.61
N PHE A 167 0.98 -32.71 -14.35
CA PHE A 167 0.90 -32.61 -15.82
C PHE A 167 2.14 -33.21 -16.47
N SER A 168 2.24 -34.54 -16.43
CA SER A 168 3.09 -35.31 -17.33
C SER A 168 2.21 -35.83 -18.47
N TYR A 169 2.08 -35.03 -19.53
CA TYR A 169 1.44 -35.48 -20.77
C TYR A 169 2.49 -36.23 -21.60
N ALA A 170 2.31 -37.55 -21.74
CA ALA A 170 3.09 -38.37 -22.65
C ALA A 170 2.66 -38.08 -24.09
N PRO A 171 3.59 -37.93 -25.06
CA PRO A 171 3.22 -37.86 -26.46
C PRO A 171 3.08 -39.27 -27.03
N ASP A 172 1.86 -39.66 -27.40
CA ASP A 172 1.62 -40.85 -28.23
C ASP A 172 2.21 -40.59 -29.62
N HIS A 173 3.17 -41.45 -30.00
CA HIS A 173 3.76 -41.47 -31.31
C HIS A 173 2.79 -42.10 -32.31
N LEU A 174 2.55 -41.37 -33.41
CA LEU A 174 1.99 -41.90 -34.65
C LEU A 174 2.90 -42.99 -35.23
N THR A 175 2.34 -44.18 -35.42
CA THR A 175 2.51 -45.02 -36.62
C THR A 175 1.34 -46.00 -36.70
#